data_AF-A0A5M3WYK9-F1
#
_entry.id   AF-A0A5M3WYK9-F1
#
_cell.length_a   1.000
_cell.length_b   1.000
_cell.length_c   1.000
_cell.angle_alpha   90.00
_cell.angle_beta   90.00
_cell.angle_gamma   90.00
#
_symmetry.space_group_name_H-M   'P 1'
#
loop_
_entity.id
_entity.type
_entity.pdbx_description
1 polymer ?
#
loop_
_entity_poly.entity_id
_entity_poly.type
_entity_poly.pdbx_seq_one_letter_code
_entity_poly.pdbx_strand_id
1 'polypeptide(L)' 'MTYTKSESARKWGLRIHALCYVLSNLAQVVVWWVWDSDHFFWPLWSIVSWGIGLLIHYWAVKEKSGN' A
#
# COMPACT_ATOMS: atom_id res chain seq x y z
N MET A 1 26.51 -15.32 5.07
CA MET A 1 26.12 -14.85 3.72
C MET A 1 25.09 -13.74 3.87
N THR A 2 25.51 -12.48 3.84
CA THR A 2 24.59 -11.33 3.85
C THR A 2 24.13 -11.08 2.41
N TYR A 3 22.94 -11.56 2.05
CA TYR A 3 22.33 -11.27 0.76
C TYR A 3 21.85 -9.82 0.75
N THR A 4 22.71 -8.90 0.32
CA THR A 4 22.34 -7.50 0.10
C THR A 4 21.39 -7.44 -1.10
N LYS A 5 20.08 -7.36 -0.87
CA LYS A 5 19.14 -7.05 -1.96
C LYS A 5 19.53 -5.70 -2.57
N SER A 6 19.77 -5.72 -3.88
CA SER A 6 19.98 -4.52 -4.72
C SER A 6 18.94 -3.45 -4.41
N GLU A 7 19.36 -2.17 -4.35
CA GLU A 7 18.46 -1.02 -4.13
C GLU A 7 17.28 -1.02 -5.11
N SER A 8 17.49 -1.48 -6.34
CA SER A 8 16.46 -1.61 -7.36
C SER A 8 15.34 -2.56 -6.94
N ALA A 9 15.67 -3.68 -6.29
CA ALA A 9 14.69 -4.66 -5.81
C ALA A 9 13.82 -4.08 -4.69
N ARG A 10 14.37 -3.19 -3.86
CA ARG A 10 13.65 -2.52 -2.77
C ARG A 10 12.67 -1.48 -3.29
N LYS A 11 13.11 -0.65 -4.25
CA LYS A 11 12.24 0.30 -4.97
C LYS A 11 11.11 -0.43 -5.71
N TRP A 12 11.40 -1.60 -6.31
CA TRP A 12 10.39 -2.42 -6.96
C TRP A 12 9.36 -2.98 -5.97
N GLY A 13 9.80 -3.46 -4.81
CA GLY A 13 8.90 -3.93 -3.75
C GLY A 13 7.91 -2.86 -3.28
N LEU A 14 8.36 -1.61 -3.13
CA LEU A 14 7.49 -0.47 -2.81
C LEU A 14 6.48 -0.18 -3.93
N ARG A 15 6.90 -0.26 -5.21
CA ARG A 15 6.01 -0.04 -6.36
C ARG A 15 4.90 -1.10 -6.44
N ILE A 16 5.22 -2.38 -6.20
CA ILE A 16 4.19 -3.44 -6.14
C ILE A 16 3.21 -3.13 -5.01
N HIS A 17 3.69 -2.84 -3.81
CA HIS A 17 2.81 -2.59 -2.66
C HIS A 17 1.91 -1.37 -2.91
N ALA A 18 2.43 -0.31 -3.53
CA ALA A 18 1.63 0.84 -3.91
C ALA A 18 0.57 0.47 -4.97
N LEU A 19 0.92 -0.34 -5.97
CA LEU A 19 -0.04 -0.81 -6.98
C LEU A 19 -1.13 -1.69 -6.35
N CYS A 20 -0.75 -2.67 -5.53
CA CYS A 20 -1.68 -3.51 -4.80
C CYS A 20 -2.59 -2.68 -3.89
N TYR A 21 -2.04 -1.70 -3.18
CA TYR A 21 -2.82 -0.77 -2.36
C TYR A 21 -3.90 -0.06 -3.18
N VAL A 22 -3.53 0.52 -4.33
CA VAL A 22 -4.50 1.24 -5.18
C VAL A 22 -5.57 0.29 -5.73
N LEU A 23 -5.17 -0.86 -6.28
CA LEU A 23 -6.10 -1.82 -6.89
C LEU A 23 -7.06 -2.42 -5.86
N SER A 24 -6.55 -2.84 -4.70
CA SER A 24 -7.37 -3.44 -3.63
C SER A 24 -8.34 -2.45 -3.02
N ASN A 25 -7.95 -1.18 -2.83
CA ASN A 25 -8.86 -0.16 -2.31
C ASN A 25 -9.90 0.22 -3.36
N LEU A 26 -9.52 0.41 -4.63
CA LEU A 26 -10.47 0.65 -5.71
C LEU A 26 -11.52 -0.45 -5.82
N ALA A 27 -11.10 -1.72 -5.76
CA ALA A 27 -12.03 -2.85 -5.78
C ALA A 27 -13.03 -2.77 -4.61
N GLN A 28 -12.58 -2.44 -3.39
CA GLN A 28 -13.47 -2.26 -2.24
C GLN A 28 -14.43 -1.09 -2.41
N VAL A 29 -13.97 0.05 -2.95
CA VAL A 29 -14.84 1.20 -3.25
C VAL A 29 -15.90 0.81 -4.28
N VAL A 30 -15.53 0.06 -5.33
CA VAL A 30 -16.49 -0.43 -6.32
C VAL A 30 -17.51 -1.38 -5.68
N VAL A 31 -17.07 -2.31 -4.84
CA VAL A 31 -17.97 -3.23 -4.13
C VAL A 31 -18.95 -2.47 -3.25
N TRP A 32 -18.45 -1.51 -2.46
CA TRP A 32 -19.30 -0.65 -1.63
C TRP A 32 -20.28 0.16 -2.48
N TRP A 33 -19.83 0.75 -3.60
CA TRP A 33 -20.69 1.52 -4.48
C TRP A 33 -21.85 0.67 -5.04
N VAL A 34 -21.56 -0.57 -5.46
CA VAL A 34 -22.54 -1.45 -6.11
C VAL A 34 -23.54 -2.02 -5.11
N TRP A 35 -23.10 -2.35 -3.89
CA TRP A 35 -23.90 -3.14 -2.95
C TRP A 35 -24.36 -2.40 -1.71
N ASP A 36 -23.67 -1.33 -1.30
CA ASP A 36 -23.77 -0.78 0.04
C ASP A 36 -23.66 0.76 0.06
N SER A 37 -23.99 1.41 -1.06
CA SER A 37 -23.79 2.86 -1.26
C SER A 37 -24.63 3.75 -0.33
N ASP A 38 -25.71 3.22 0.25
CA ASP A 38 -26.55 3.90 1.24
C ASP A 38 -26.03 3.77 2.68
N HIS A 39 -25.01 2.93 2.92
CA HIS A 39 -24.46 2.68 4.24
C HIS A 39 -23.12 3.38 4.46
N PHE A 40 -22.63 3.29 5.69
CA PHE A 40 -21.33 3.82 6.09
C PHE A 40 -20.21 3.31 5.16
N PHE A 41 -19.33 4.23 4.74
CA PHE A 41 -18.21 3.95 3.85
C PHE A 41 -17.11 3.12 4.54
N TRP A 42 -17.37 1.82 4.70
CA TRP A 42 -16.46 0.86 5.32
C TRP A 42 -15.11 0.71 4.59
N PRO A 43 -14.95 0.96 3.27
CA PRO A 43 -13.63 0.93 2.64
C PRO A 43 -12.62 1.89 3.27
N LEU A 44 -13.08 2.94 3.98
CA LEU A 44 -12.23 3.87 4.72
C LEU A 44 -11.28 3.16 5.68
N TRP A 45 -11.77 2.16 6.42
CA TRP A 45 -10.94 1.44 7.39
C TRP A 45 -9.79 0.69 6.72
N SER A 46 -10.04 0.10 5.56
CA SER A 46 -9.03 -0.54 4.71
C SER A 46 -8.01 0.46 4.18
N ILE A 47 -8.48 1.59 3.64
CA ILE A 47 -7.63 2.66 3.09
C ILE A 47 -6.66 3.16 4.16
N VAL A 48 -7.17 3.43 5.37
CA VAL A 48 -6.38 3.95 6.50
C VAL A 48 -5.39 2.91 7.01
N SER A 49 -5.85 1.70 7.34
CA SER A 49 -5.00 0.66 7.91
C SER A 49 -3.88 0.23 6.94
N TRP A 50 -4.19 0.01 5.68
CA TRP A 50 -3.19 -0.34 4.68
C TRP A 50 -2.31 0.85 4.29
N GLY A 51 -2.85 2.08 4.36
CA GLY A 51 -2.10 3.30 4.09
C GLY A 51 -0.95 3.49 5.08
N ILE A 52 -1.17 3.14 6.34
CA ILE A 52 -0.11 3.11 7.37
C ILE A 52 0.99 2.10 7.01
N GLY A 53 0.61 0.89 6.57
CA GLY A 53 1.58 -0.12 6.11
C GLY A 53 2.42 0.37 4.92
N LEU A 54 1.79 1.04 3.95
CA LEU A 54 2.50 1.61 2.81
C LEU A 54 3.47 2.74 3.21
N LEU A 55 3.09 3.59 4.18
CA LEU A 55 3.95 4.62 4.74
C LEU A 55 5.20 4.03 5.41
N ILE A 56 5.04 2.95 6.17
CA ILE A 56 6.16 2.22 6.79
C ILE A 56 7.12 1.71 5.71
N HIS A 57 6.60 1.12 4.63
CA HIS A 57 7.44 0.68 3.51
C HIS A 57 8.16 1.84 2.81
N TYR A 58 7.49 2.97 2.63
CA TYR A 58 8.08 4.17 2.05
C TYR A 58 9.24 4.69 2.91
N TRP A 59 9.06 4.79 4.23
CA TRP A 59 10.12 5.19 5.17
C TRP A 59 11.29 4.22 5.16
N ALA A 60 11.03 2.91 5.15
CA ALA A 60 12.07 1.89 5.07
C ALA A 60 12.94 2.00 3.81
N VAL A 61 12.39 2.49 2.69
CA VAL A 61 13.17 2.78 1.47
C VAL A 61 13.91 4.11 1.61
N LYS A 62 13.28 5.17 2.13
CA LYS A 62 13.91 6.49 2.28
C LYS A 62 15.08 6.51 3.25
N GLU A 63 14.96 5.88 4.41
CA GLU A 63 16.00 5.90 5.46
C GLU A 63 17.34 5.33 4.98
N LYS A 64 17.30 4.35 4.07
CA LYS A 64 18.49 3.75 3.47
C LYS A 64 19.12 4.53 2.32
N SER A 65 18.50 5.63 1.88
CA SER A 65 19.05 6.51 0.83
C SER A 65 19.84 7.69 1.39
N GLY A 66 19.88 7.86 2.72
CA GLY A 66 20.50 8.99 3.41
C GLY A 66 21.69 8.63 4.32
N ASN A 67 22.29 7.46 4.14
CA ASN A 67 23.48 6.99 4.87
C ASN A 67 24.51 6.45 3.88
#